data_AF-A0AAX6EIB9-F1
#
_entry.id   AF-A0AAX6EIB9-F1
#
_cell.length_a   1.000
_cell.length_b   1.000
_cell.length_c   1.000
_cell.angle_alpha   90.00
_cell.angle_beta   90.00
_cell.angle_gamma   90.00
#
_symmetry.space_group_name_H-M   'P 1'
#
loop_
_entity.id
_entity.type
_entity.pdbx_description
1 polymer ?
#
loop_
_entity_poly.entity_id
_entity_poly.type
_entity_poly.pdbx_seq_one_letter_code
_entity_poly.pdbx_strand_id
1 'polypeptide(L)'
;MRLMYGLGRRHLSDAAEQFNAARLMAMSIGETHAVVTSHPDVAKEILNSSSFADHHVKESAYGLLFHRAIGFVPHGFYWHTLRRIASTHLFCPKQIAASEHQRAKIASDMIAELDGTLKGSVRVRDVLKRASLNNIVSSVFRRKYGPGVGSGEVVELRGLVEEGYDLLG
;
A
#
# COMPACT_ATOMS: atom_id res chain seq x y z
N MET A 1 -22.74 4.34 12.62
CA MET A 1 -21.85 4.86 11.56
C MET A 1 -20.41 5.19 12.00
N ARG A 2 -19.99 4.90 13.25
CA ARG A 2 -18.62 5.19 13.74
C ARG A 2 -17.56 4.15 13.34
N LEU A 3 -17.98 3.01 12.80
CA LEU A 3 -17.10 1.89 12.40
C LEU A 3 -16.21 2.20 11.18
N MET A 4 -16.57 3.20 10.36
CA MET A 4 -15.97 3.42 9.05
C MET A 4 -15.08 4.66 8.95
N TYR A 5 -15.05 5.52 9.98
CA TYR A 5 -14.27 6.76 9.97
C TYR A 5 -13.14 6.70 10.98
N GLY A 6 -11.89 6.59 10.49
CA GLY A 6 -10.69 6.49 11.30
C GLY A 6 -10.59 5.17 12.07
N LEU A 7 -9.41 4.54 12.08
CA LEU A 7 -9.14 3.31 12.85
C LEU A 7 -10.16 2.17 12.63
N GLY A 8 -10.74 2.03 11.44
CA GLY A 8 -11.85 1.09 11.18
C GLY A 8 -11.57 -0.36 11.61
N ARG A 9 -10.31 -0.81 11.52
CA ARG A 9 -9.89 -2.13 12.05
C ARG A 9 -10.16 -2.29 13.55
N ARG A 10 -9.88 -1.26 14.36
CA ARG A 10 -10.11 -1.30 15.81
C ARG A 10 -11.60 -1.34 16.11
N HIS A 11 -12.38 -0.46 15.48
CA HIS A 11 -13.82 -0.42 15.68
C HIS A 11 -14.50 -1.74 15.28
N LEU A 12 -14.06 -2.37 14.20
CA LEU A 12 -14.55 -3.70 13.80
C LEU A 12 -14.18 -4.78 14.82
N SER A 13 -12.99 -4.71 15.42
CA SER A 13 -12.57 -5.61 16.50
C SER A 13 -13.44 -5.42 17.74
N ASP A 14 -13.62 -4.17 18.20
CA ASP A 14 -14.42 -3.84 19.38
C ASP A 14 -15.87 -4.30 19.21
N ALA A 15 -16.44 -4.12 18.01
CA ALA A 15 -17.79 -4.59 17.69
C ALA A 15 -17.87 -6.12 17.71
N ALA A 16 -16.89 -6.81 17.12
CA ALA A 16 -16.86 -8.27 17.11
C ALA A 16 -16.75 -8.85 18.53
N GLU A 17 -16.03 -8.19 19.43
CA GLU A 17 -15.97 -8.54 20.85
C GLU A 17 -17.32 -8.29 21.55
N GLN A 18 -17.91 -7.10 21.35
CA GLN A 18 -19.19 -6.72 21.95
C GLN A 18 -20.32 -7.70 21.61
N PHE A 19 -20.35 -8.20 20.37
CA PHE A 19 -21.37 -9.15 19.91
C PHE A 19 -20.95 -10.62 20.08
N ASN A 20 -19.81 -10.90 20.73
CA ASN A 20 -19.25 -12.25 20.87
C ASN A 20 -19.14 -12.99 19.52
N ALA A 21 -18.78 -12.25 18.48
CA ALA A 21 -18.76 -12.66 17.08
C ALA A 21 -17.35 -12.58 16.46
N ALA A 22 -16.30 -12.73 17.28
CA ALA A 22 -14.91 -12.63 16.84
C ALA A 22 -14.54 -13.58 15.70
N ARG A 23 -15.16 -14.77 15.64
CA ARG A 23 -14.92 -15.74 14.56
C ARG A 23 -15.52 -15.27 13.24
N LEU A 24 -16.80 -14.93 13.22
CA LEU A 24 -17.52 -14.43 12.05
C LEU A 24 -18.61 -13.47 12.52
N MET A 25 -18.57 -12.24 12.02
CA MET A 25 -19.57 -11.20 12.27
C MET A 25 -20.16 -10.76 10.93
N ALA A 26 -21.46 -10.96 10.75
CA ALA A 26 -22.19 -10.41 9.60
C ALA A 26 -22.56 -8.94 9.87
N MET A 27 -22.35 -8.08 8.89
CA MET A 27 -22.70 -6.66 8.98
C MET A 27 -23.05 -6.09 7.61
N SER A 28 -23.75 -4.94 7.61
CA SER A 28 -24.01 -4.18 6.38
C SER A 28 -23.13 -2.94 6.34
N ILE A 29 -22.44 -2.76 5.22
CA ILE A 29 -21.62 -1.60 4.87
C ILE A 29 -22.38 -0.83 3.78
N GLY A 30 -23.23 0.11 4.20
CA GLY A 30 -24.20 0.73 3.30
C GLY A 30 -25.16 -0.34 2.76
N GLU A 31 -25.23 -0.48 1.45
CA GLU A 31 -26.03 -1.51 0.76
C GLU A 31 -25.30 -2.85 0.60
N THR A 32 -24.00 -2.89 0.88
CA THR A 32 -23.18 -4.08 0.72
C THR A 32 -23.18 -4.91 2.00
N HIS A 33 -23.61 -6.16 1.93
CA HIS A 33 -23.45 -7.10 3.03
C HIS A 33 -22.01 -7.63 3.08
N ALA A 34 -21.43 -7.66 4.27
CA ALA A 34 -20.07 -8.11 4.51
C ALA A 34 -20.02 -9.07 5.70
N VAL A 35 -19.10 -10.03 5.64
CA VAL A 35 -18.74 -10.89 6.76
C VAL A 35 -17.31 -10.55 7.16
N VAL A 36 -17.12 -10.22 8.42
CA VAL A 36 -15.84 -9.84 9.01
C VAL A 36 -15.39 -10.92 9.97
N THR A 37 -14.10 -11.24 9.96
CA THR A 37 -13.48 -12.10 10.97
C THR A 37 -12.37 -11.34 11.69
N SER A 38 -12.33 -11.50 13.01
CA SER A 38 -11.25 -11.02 13.89
C SER A 38 -10.49 -12.19 14.54
N HIS A 39 -10.69 -13.42 14.04
CA HIS A 39 -10.07 -14.63 14.58
C HIS A 39 -8.95 -15.15 13.66
N PRO A 40 -7.73 -15.37 14.17
CA PRO A 40 -6.57 -15.69 13.32
C PRO A 40 -6.74 -16.99 12.53
N ASP A 41 -7.29 -18.05 13.12
CA ASP A 41 -7.49 -19.33 12.41
C ASP A 41 -8.48 -19.20 11.25
N VAL A 42 -9.58 -18.48 11.43
CA VAL A 42 -10.57 -18.25 10.37
C VAL A 42 -9.98 -17.36 9.27
N ALA A 43 -9.24 -16.31 9.64
CA ALA A 43 -8.54 -15.48 8.69
C ALA A 43 -7.52 -16.29 7.86
N LYS A 44 -6.80 -17.23 8.49
CA LYS A 44 -5.88 -18.14 7.80
C LYS A 44 -6.61 -19.04 6.81
N GLU A 45 -7.76 -19.60 7.16
CA GLU A 45 -8.56 -20.42 6.26
C GLU A 45 -9.06 -19.63 5.04
N ILE A 46 -9.57 -18.41 5.27
CA ILE A 46 -10.05 -17.52 4.20
C ILE A 46 -8.91 -17.13 3.27
N LEU A 47 -7.77 -16.66 3.81
CA LEU A 47 -6.65 -16.16 3.01
C LEU A 47 -5.90 -17.25 2.23
N ASN A 48 -6.02 -18.52 2.60
CA ASN A 48 -5.40 -19.65 1.90
C ASN A 48 -6.36 -20.41 0.97
N SER A 49 -7.64 -20.06 0.96
CA SER A 49 -8.63 -20.72 0.11
C SER A 49 -8.82 -19.97 -1.21
N SER A 50 -8.78 -20.71 -2.33
CA SER A 50 -9.06 -20.15 -3.65
C SER A 50 -10.51 -19.67 -3.80
N SER A 51 -11.44 -20.16 -2.97
CA SER A 51 -12.85 -19.73 -2.95
C SER A 51 -13.02 -18.26 -2.57
N PHE A 52 -12.03 -17.66 -1.90
CA PHE A 52 -12.04 -16.24 -1.50
C PHE A 52 -10.94 -15.43 -2.21
N ALA A 53 -10.36 -15.97 -3.28
CA ALA A 53 -9.26 -15.30 -3.99
C ALA A 53 -9.74 -14.17 -4.92
N ASP A 54 -11.03 -14.10 -5.23
CA ASP A 54 -11.57 -13.09 -6.12
C ASP A 54 -11.58 -11.69 -5.51
N HIS A 55 -11.16 -10.72 -6.33
CA HIS A 55 -11.27 -9.31 -6.02
C HIS A 55 -12.53 -8.75 -6.68
N HIS A 56 -13.47 -8.25 -5.87
CA HIS A 56 -14.59 -7.49 -6.41
C HIS A 56 -14.07 -6.24 -7.13
N VAL A 57 -14.49 -6.07 -8.39
CA VAL A 57 -14.14 -4.87 -9.17
C VAL A 57 -14.72 -3.65 -8.46
N LYS A 58 -13.85 -2.76 -8.02
CA LYS A 58 -14.25 -1.51 -7.38
C LYS A 58 -14.39 -0.43 -8.44
N GLU A 59 -15.55 0.23 -8.49
CA GLU A 59 -15.77 1.40 -9.37
C GLU A 59 -14.71 2.49 -9.16
N SER A 60 -14.26 2.68 -7.92
CA SER A 60 -13.15 3.60 -7.61
C SER A 60 -11.83 3.21 -8.27
N ALA A 61 -11.52 1.91 -8.38
CA ALA A 61 -10.34 1.43 -9.10
C ALA A 61 -10.48 1.64 -10.62
N TYR A 62 -11.69 1.59 -11.16
CA TYR A 62 -11.93 1.94 -12.56
C TYR A 62 -11.74 3.44 -12.80
N GLY A 63 -12.33 4.29 -11.95
CA GLY A 63 -12.19 5.75 -12.03
C GLY A 63 -10.74 6.25 -11.89
N LEU A 64 -9.92 5.54 -11.12
CA LEU A 64 -8.48 5.82 -10.97
C LEU A 64 -7.60 5.08 -11.99
N LEU A 65 -8.18 4.45 -13.00
CA LEU A 65 -7.48 3.66 -14.03
C LEU A 65 -6.64 2.49 -13.48
N PHE A 66 -6.87 2.08 -12.22
CA PHE A 66 -6.22 0.95 -11.57
C PHE A 66 -6.89 -0.40 -11.85
N HIS A 67 -7.94 -0.46 -12.67
CA HIS A 67 -8.65 -1.72 -12.98
C HIS A 67 -7.77 -2.86 -13.55
N ARG A 68 -6.59 -2.54 -14.11
CA ARG A 68 -5.59 -3.53 -14.58
C ARG A 68 -4.40 -3.70 -13.64
N ALA A 69 -4.29 -2.90 -12.58
CA ALA A 69 -3.21 -3.02 -11.63
C ALA A 69 -3.34 -4.34 -10.86
N ILE A 70 -2.21 -4.96 -10.55
CA ILE A 70 -2.14 -6.29 -9.92
C ILE A 70 -2.94 -6.39 -8.60
N GLY A 71 -3.12 -5.27 -7.88
CA GLY A 71 -3.87 -5.21 -6.62
C GLY A 71 -5.38 -5.08 -6.77
N PHE A 72 -5.91 -4.88 -7.98
CA PHE A 72 -7.33 -4.62 -8.24
C PHE A 72 -7.94 -5.51 -9.33
N VAL A 73 -7.13 -6.27 -10.06
CA VAL A 73 -7.62 -7.16 -11.12
C VAL A 73 -8.17 -8.46 -10.54
N PRO A 74 -9.31 -8.99 -11.03
CA PRO A 74 -9.89 -10.25 -10.54
C PRO A 74 -8.92 -11.44 -10.65
N HIS A 75 -9.13 -12.44 -9.80
CA HIS A 75 -8.30 -13.64 -9.81
C HIS A 75 -8.53 -14.44 -11.09
N GLY A 76 -7.45 -14.94 -11.69
CA GLY A 76 -7.50 -15.65 -12.96
C GLY A 76 -6.18 -15.60 -13.72
N PHE A 77 -6.19 -16.08 -14.97
CA PHE A 77 -4.98 -16.24 -15.78
C PHE A 77 -4.15 -14.95 -15.89
N TYR A 78 -4.80 -13.80 -16.08
CA TYR A 78 -4.13 -12.52 -16.17
C TYR A 78 -3.43 -12.13 -14.85
N TRP A 79 -4.14 -12.23 -13.72
CA TRP A 79 -3.57 -11.97 -12.39
C TRP A 79 -2.39 -12.90 -12.08
N HIS A 80 -2.52 -14.21 -12.37
CA HIS A 80 -1.43 -15.17 -12.19
C HIS A 80 -0.21 -14.83 -13.03
N THR A 81 -0.42 -14.40 -14.27
CA THR A 81 0.66 -13.98 -15.18
C THR A 81 1.38 -12.75 -14.63
N LEU A 82 0.64 -11.72 -14.21
CA LEU A 82 1.22 -10.53 -13.58
C LEU A 82 2.00 -10.87 -12.31
N ARG A 83 1.44 -11.69 -11.42
CA ARG A 83 2.08 -12.11 -10.18
C ARG A 83 3.36 -12.89 -10.46
N ARG A 84 3.34 -13.78 -11.45
CA ARG A 84 4.53 -14.54 -11.88
C ARG A 84 5.61 -13.62 -12.45
N ILE A 85 5.24 -12.67 -13.30
CA ILE A 85 6.20 -11.70 -13.86
C ILE A 85 6.82 -10.87 -12.71
N ALA A 86 5.99 -10.35 -11.81
CA ALA A 86 6.45 -9.56 -10.67
C ALA A 86 7.42 -10.34 -9.78
N SER A 87 7.07 -11.56 -9.37
CA SER A 87 7.92 -12.38 -8.50
C SER A 87 9.21 -12.83 -9.18
N THR A 88 9.16 -13.14 -10.48
CA THR A 88 10.30 -13.71 -11.22
C THR A 88 11.29 -12.63 -11.66
N HIS A 89 10.80 -11.46 -12.04
CA HIS A 89 11.61 -10.44 -12.72
C HIS A 89 11.77 -9.13 -11.97
N LEU A 90 10.80 -8.73 -11.13
CA LEU A 90 10.86 -7.45 -10.41
C LEU A 90 11.31 -7.63 -8.96
N PHE A 91 10.80 -8.66 -8.29
CA PHE A 91 11.03 -8.92 -6.87
C PHE A 91 11.79 -10.23 -6.61
N CYS A 92 12.57 -10.71 -7.59
CA CYS A 92 13.41 -11.88 -7.35
C CYS A 92 14.63 -11.50 -6.49
N PRO A 93 15.23 -12.46 -5.76
CA PRO A 93 16.35 -12.18 -4.86
C PRO A 93 17.50 -11.42 -5.52
N LYS A 94 17.77 -11.69 -6.81
CA LYS A 94 18.78 -10.98 -7.59
C LYS A 94 18.47 -9.48 -7.76
N GLN A 95 17.23 -9.11 -8.04
CA GLN A 95 16.85 -7.69 -8.16
C GLN A 95 16.80 -6.99 -6.80
N ILE A 96 16.37 -7.71 -5.76
CA ILE A 96 16.39 -7.20 -4.38
C ILE A 96 17.84 -6.94 -3.94
N ALA A 97 18.77 -7.84 -4.24
CA ALA A 97 20.20 -7.62 -3.98
C ALA A 97 20.75 -6.47 -4.83
N ALA A 98 20.42 -6.40 -6.13
CA ALA A 98 20.90 -5.33 -7.01
C ALA A 98 20.46 -3.91 -6.56
N SER A 99 19.35 -3.80 -5.84
CA SER A 99 18.87 -2.51 -5.29
C SER A 99 19.43 -2.17 -3.90
N GLU A 100 20.30 -2.99 -3.32
CA GLU A 100 20.88 -2.78 -1.99
C GLU A 100 21.57 -1.43 -1.85
N HIS A 101 22.48 -1.09 -2.77
CA HIS A 101 23.21 0.18 -2.72
C HIS A 101 22.26 1.40 -2.77
N GLN A 102 21.19 1.31 -3.57
CA GLN A 102 20.18 2.36 -3.64
C GLN A 102 19.44 2.51 -2.31
N ARG A 103 19.01 1.40 -1.70
CA ARG A 103 18.32 1.44 -0.40
C ARG A 103 19.23 1.99 0.69
N ALA A 104 20.51 1.59 0.70
CA ALA A 104 21.51 2.11 1.63
C ALA A 104 21.69 3.63 1.46
N LYS A 105 21.78 4.12 0.22
CA LYS A 105 21.85 5.56 -0.06
C LYS A 105 20.61 6.30 0.46
N ILE A 106 19.40 5.82 0.14
CA ILE A 106 18.16 6.44 0.62
C ILE A 106 18.12 6.48 2.16
N ALA A 107 18.60 5.43 2.83
CA ALA A 107 18.71 5.40 4.28
C ALA A 107 19.69 6.45 4.81
N SER A 108 20.88 6.58 4.20
CA SER A 108 21.84 7.62 4.57
C SER A 108 21.29 9.02 4.33
N ASP A 109 20.57 9.25 3.23
CA ASP A 109 19.94 10.53 2.92
C ASP A 109 18.87 10.89 3.97
N MET A 110 18.06 9.91 4.42
CA MET A 110 17.10 10.11 5.52
C MET A 110 17.79 10.49 6.83
N ILE A 111 18.90 9.83 7.19
CA ILE A 111 19.66 10.13 8.42
C ILE A 111 20.24 11.54 8.34
N ALA A 112 20.87 11.89 7.21
CA ALA A 112 21.43 13.21 7.00
C ALA A 112 20.37 14.33 7.07
N GLU A 113 19.16 14.07 6.57
CA GLU A 113 18.04 15.02 6.67
C GLU A 113 17.61 15.23 8.14
N LEU A 114 17.54 14.15 8.92
CA LEU A 114 17.21 14.19 10.35
C LEU A 114 18.32 14.85 11.19
N ASP A 115 19.59 14.62 10.84
CA ASP A 115 20.73 15.24 11.52
C ASP A 115 20.89 16.72 11.13
N GLY A 116 20.60 17.10 9.89
CA GLY A 116 20.65 18.50 9.43
C GLY A 116 19.63 19.40 10.11
N THR A 117 18.63 18.83 10.78
CA THR A 117 17.52 19.53 11.44
C THR A 117 17.69 19.67 12.95
N LEU A 118 18.90 19.50 13.48
CA LEU A 118 19.29 19.71 14.90
C LEU A 118 18.90 21.07 15.54
N LYS A 119 18.24 21.97 14.81
CA LYS A 119 17.72 23.26 15.30
C LYS A 119 16.19 23.40 15.23
N GLY A 120 15.44 22.37 14.83
CA GLY A 120 13.98 22.45 14.66
C GLY A 120 13.25 21.11 14.79
N SER A 121 11.92 21.16 14.72
CA SER A 121 11.06 19.97 14.75
C SER A 121 10.93 19.35 13.35
N VAL A 122 11.09 18.04 13.24
CA VAL A 122 10.91 17.28 11.98
C VAL A 122 9.67 16.42 12.02
N ARG A 123 8.87 16.46 10.96
CA ARG A 123 7.80 15.49 10.73
C ARG A 123 8.37 14.25 10.05
N VAL A 124 8.66 13.20 10.84
CA VAL A 124 9.20 11.91 10.35
C VAL A 124 8.37 11.33 9.20
N ARG A 125 7.04 11.53 9.23
CA ARG A 125 6.14 11.12 8.14
C ARG A 125 6.55 11.67 6.78
N ASP A 126 7.00 12.92 6.71
CA ASP A 126 7.35 13.57 5.45
C ASP A 126 8.66 13.00 4.89
N VAL A 127 9.62 12.73 5.78
CA VAL A 127 10.90 12.08 5.44
C VAL A 127 10.64 10.69 4.86
N LEU A 128 9.80 9.90 5.52
CA LEU A 128 9.42 8.55 5.05
C LEU A 128 8.65 8.59 3.72
N LYS A 129 7.72 9.54 3.54
CA LYS A 129 6.99 9.73 2.28
C LYS A 129 7.97 10.01 1.13
N ARG A 130 8.92 10.94 1.32
CA ARG A 130 9.96 11.25 0.33
C ARG A 130 10.84 10.04 0.02
N ALA A 131 11.33 9.36 1.05
CA ALA A 131 12.18 8.19 0.89
C ALA A 131 11.47 7.05 0.15
N SER A 132 10.20 6.80 0.46
CA SER A 132 9.37 5.80 -0.21
C SER A 132 9.17 6.15 -1.70
N LEU A 133 8.83 7.41 -2.00
CA LEU A 133 8.67 7.86 -3.38
C LEU A 133 9.98 7.71 -4.17
N ASN A 134 11.10 8.16 -3.61
CA ASN A 134 12.42 8.02 -4.22
C ASN A 134 12.78 6.55 -4.47
N ASN A 135 12.47 5.66 -3.52
CA ASN A 135 12.71 4.24 -3.68
C ASN A 135 11.90 3.67 -4.85
N ILE A 136 10.59 3.94 -4.91
CA ILE A 136 9.71 3.47 -5.99
C ILE A 136 10.20 3.97 -7.34
N VAL A 137 10.48 5.26 -7.46
CA VAL A 137 10.87 5.85 -8.75
C VAL A 137 12.23 5.36 -9.21
N SER A 138 13.21 5.31 -8.31
CA SER A 138 14.53 4.77 -8.66
C SER A 138 14.47 3.29 -9.00
N SER A 139 13.57 2.50 -8.39
CA SER A 139 13.38 1.10 -8.75
C SER A 139 12.64 0.89 -10.08
N VAL A 140 11.58 1.67 -10.35
CA VAL A 140 10.72 1.48 -11.54
C VAL A 140 11.30 2.18 -12.77
N PHE A 141 11.69 3.44 -12.64
CA PHE A 141 12.14 4.28 -13.77
C PHE A 141 13.66 4.30 -13.91
N ARG A 142 14.40 3.70 -12.97
CA ARG A 142 15.89 3.78 -12.89
C ARG A 142 16.41 5.22 -12.89
N ARG A 143 15.56 6.18 -12.49
CA ARG A 143 15.90 7.60 -12.37
C ARG A 143 16.27 7.92 -10.93
N LYS A 144 17.34 8.70 -10.75
CA LYS A 144 17.75 9.21 -9.45
C LYS A 144 17.33 10.68 -9.35
N TYR A 145 16.53 11.02 -8.35
CA TYR A 145 16.24 12.41 -8.04
C TYR A 145 17.34 12.94 -7.11
N GLY A 146 18.33 13.60 -7.72
CA GLY A 146 19.35 14.34 -6.98
C GLY A 146 18.96 15.81 -6.82
N PRO A 147 19.58 16.53 -5.87
CA PRO A 147 19.43 17.99 -5.81
C PRO A 147 19.98 18.60 -7.11
N GLY A 148 19.09 19.13 -7.95
CA GLY A 148 19.45 19.88 -9.16
C GLY A 148 19.01 19.29 -10.51
N VAL A 149 18.46 18.08 -10.58
CA VAL A 149 17.91 17.51 -11.83
C VAL A 149 16.40 17.35 -11.70
N GLY A 150 15.63 18.18 -12.40
CA GLY A 150 14.18 17.97 -12.60
C GLY A 150 13.28 18.29 -11.40
N SER A 151 13.55 19.37 -10.65
CA SER A 151 12.75 19.75 -9.48
C SER A 151 11.24 19.86 -9.76
N GLY A 152 10.85 20.33 -10.95
CA GLY A 152 9.45 20.44 -11.36
C GLY A 152 8.72 19.10 -11.48
N GLU A 153 9.26 18.15 -12.26
CA GLU A 153 8.68 16.81 -12.46
C GLU A 153 8.56 16.04 -11.14
N VAL A 154 9.53 16.18 -10.25
CA VAL A 154 9.50 15.53 -8.92
C VAL A 154 8.43 16.14 -8.02
N VAL A 155 8.28 17.45 -8.06
CA VAL A 155 7.25 18.17 -7.29
C VAL A 155 5.86 17.79 -7.79
N GLU A 156 5.67 17.75 -9.11
CA GLU A 156 4.42 17.33 -9.73
C GLU A 156 4.09 15.87 -9.42
N LEU A 157 5.04 14.96 -9.61
CA LEU A 157 4.87 13.54 -9.27
C LEU A 157 4.54 13.35 -7.79
N ARG A 158 5.20 14.09 -6.90
CA ARG A 158 4.89 14.06 -5.47
C ARG A 158 3.46 14.56 -5.20
N GLY A 159 3.04 15.64 -5.86
CA GLY A 159 1.66 16.15 -5.76
C GLY A 159 0.64 15.11 -6.19
N LEU A 160 0.83 14.48 -7.35
CA LEU A 160 -0.05 13.41 -7.84
C LEU A 160 -0.12 12.22 -6.88
N VAL A 161 1.00 11.85 -6.26
CA VAL A 161 1.05 10.75 -5.28
C VAL A 161 0.35 11.15 -3.98
N GLU A 162 0.51 12.40 -3.52
CA GLU A 162 -0.18 12.91 -2.33
C GLU A 162 -1.68 12.98 -2.54
N GLU A 163 -2.15 13.52 -3.67
CA GLU A 163 -3.56 13.51 -4.06
C GLU A 163 -4.11 12.09 -4.16
N GLY A 164 -3.35 11.16 -4.74
CA GLY A 164 -3.71 9.74 -4.80
C GLY A 164 -3.89 9.12 -3.40
N TYR A 165 -3.05 9.46 -2.43
CA TYR A 165 -3.22 9.00 -1.05
C TYR A 165 -4.47 9.61 -0.40
N ASP A 166 -4.71 10.91 -0.58
CA ASP A 166 -5.86 11.59 0.01
C ASP A 166 -7.18 11.07 -0.57
N LEU A 167 -7.21 10.71 -1.87
CA LEU A 167 -8.35 10.10 -2.54
C LEU A 167 -8.62 8.66 -2.08
N LEU A 168 -7.58 7.92 -1.72
CA LEU A 168 -7.69 6.52 -1.29
C LEU A 168 -7.98 6.36 0.21
N GLY A 169 -7.80 7.42 1.01
CA GLY A 169 -8.08 7.47 2.45
C GLY A 169 -6.92 7.02 3.33
#